data_AF-A0A7S2NWK0-F1
#
_entry.id   AF-A0A7S2NWK0-F1
#
_cell.length_a   1.000
_cell.length_b   1.000
_cell.length_c   1.000
_cell.angle_alpha   90.00
_cell.angle_beta   90.00
_cell.angle_gamma   90.00
#
_symmetry.space_group_name_H-M   'P 1'
#
loop_
_entity.id
_entity.type
_entity.pdbx_description
1 polymer ?
#
loop_
_entity_poly.entity_id
_entity_poly.type
_entity_poly.pdbx_seq_one_letter_code
_entity_poly.pdbx_strand_id
1 'polypeptide(L)'
;AIPSFASLIETSQCIFHGSRFMQLDEIGLSCLKFMSKIVKCLDMADTERSAHVKYEALTADPVGTVKNLYMSLDLEFTSEYESILQHFVAKDIEERQKLAGKQGGILHSYSRDKFGLCAELIKSEFSWYEQKYVH
;
A
#
# COMPACT_ATOMS: atom_id res chain seq x y z
N ALA A 1 2.41 -5.87 -0.69
CA ALA A 1 3.04 -4.67 -0.08
C ALA A 1 4.55 -4.80 0.13
N ILE A 2 5.05 -5.79 0.90
CA ILE A 2 6.47 -5.85 1.30
C ILE A 2 7.46 -5.87 0.12
N PRO A 3 7.28 -6.69 -0.94
CA PRO A 3 8.19 -6.67 -2.09
C PRO A 3 8.18 -5.34 -2.86
N SER A 4 7.03 -4.66 -2.88
CA SER A 4 6.90 -3.33 -3.47
C SER A 4 7.72 -2.30 -2.70
N PHE A 5 7.70 -2.37 -1.36
CA PHE A 5 8.50 -1.48 -0.52
C PHE A 5 10.00 -1.77 -0.67
N ALA A 6 10.40 -3.04 -0.70
CA ALA A 6 11.79 -3.43 -0.97
C ALA A 6 12.28 -2.91 -2.34
N SER A 7 11.44 -2.97 -3.37
CA SER A 7 11.74 -2.41 -4.69
C SER A 7 11.86 -0.89 -4.71
N LEU A 8 11.08 -0.18 -3.90
CA LEU A 8 11.23 1.27 -3.71
C LEU A 8 12.57 1.63 -3.06
N ILE A 9 12.98 0.87 -2.04
CA ILE A 9 14.27 1.05 -1.36
C ILE A 9 15.43 0.77 -2.33
N GLU A 10 15.35 -0.33 -3.08
CA GLU A 10 16.33 -0.67 -4.12
C GLU A 10 16.46 0.45 -5.15
N THR A 11 15.33 0.94 -5.68
CA THR A 11 15.33 2.02 -6.68
C THR A 11 15.97 3.28 -6.12
N SER A 12 15.65 3.62 -4.87
CA SER A 12 16.23 4.77 -4.18
C SER A 12 17.74 4.62 -3.99
N GLN A 13 18.20 3.46 -3.52
CA GLN A 13 19.63 3.18 -3.33
C GLN A 13 20.41 3.15 -4.65
N CYS A 14 19.80 2.64 -5.73
CA CYS A 14 20.35 2.71 -7.09
C CYS A 14 20.69 4.14 -7.51
N ILE A 15 19.80 5.10 -7.21
CA ILE A 15 19.99 6.51 -7.58
C ILE A 15 21.18 7.12 -6.84
N PHE A 16 21.37 6.80 -5.55
CA PHE A 16 22.38 7.44 -4.71
C PHE A 16 23.76 6.75 -4.73
N HIS A 17 23.80 5.42 -4.78
CA HIS A 17 25.04 4.65 -4.59
C HIS A 17 25.45 3.84 -5.83
N GLY A 18 24.64 3.83 -6.88
CA GLY A 18 24.78 2.91 -8.00
C GLY A 18 24.45 1.46 -7.60
N SER A 19 24.22 0.59 -8.58
CA SER A 19 23.72 -0.78 -8.36
C SER A 19 24.74 -1.77 -7.78
N ARG A 20 25.95 -1.33 -7.43
CA ARG A 20 27.13 -2.20 -7.28
C ARG A 20 27.26 -2.91 -5.93
N PHE A 21 26.48 -2.52 -4.91
CA PHE A 21 26.65 -3.02 -3.52
C PHE A 21 25.34 -3.36 -2.80
N MET A 22 24.24 -3.63 -3.51
CA MET A 22 22.96 -3.92 -2.86
C MET A 22 22.79 -5.41 -2.57
N GLN A 23 22.66 -5.75 -1.29
CA GLN A 23 22.25 -7.07 -0.83
C GLN A 23 20.72 -7.14 -0.79
N LEU A 24 20.09 -7.57 -1.89
CA LEU A 24 18.63 -7.53 -2.05
C LEU A 24 17.88 -8.39 -1.01
N ASP A 25 18.48 -9.51 -0.59
CA ASP A 25 17.91 -10.39 0.44
C ASP A 25 17.90 -9.70 1.81
N GLU A 26 18.98 -8.98 2.16
CA GLU A 26 19.05 -8.19 3.38
C GLU A 26 18.04 -7.03 3.36
N ILE A 27 17.84 -6.39 2.20
CA ILE A 27 16.81 -5.37 2.02
C ILE A 27 15.41 -5.98 2.25
N GLY A 28 15.14 -7.14 1.67
CA GLY A 28 13.87 -7.85 1.85
C GLY A 28 13.57 -8.15 3.31
N LEU A 29 14.51 -8.78 4.02
CA LEU A 29 14.38 -9.12 5.43
C LEU A 29 14.26 -7.87 6.32
N SER A 30 15.01 -6.82 6.01
CA SER A 30 14.92 -5.54 6.74
C SER A 30 13.56 -4.89 6.55
N CYS A 31 13.04 -4.89 5.31
CA CYS A 31 11.70 -4.40 5.00
C CYS A 31 10.62 -5.21 5.72
N LEU A 32 10.74 -6.54 5.76
CA LEU A 32 9.81 -7.42 6.47
C LEU A 32 9.76 -7.07 7.97
N LYS A 33 10.92 -7.00 8.63
CA LYS A 33 11.02 -6.66 10.06
C LYS A 33 10.49 -5.26 10.35
N PHE A 34 10.84 -4.29 9.51
CA PHE A 34 10.38 -2.92 9.63
C PHE A 34 8.87 -2.81 9.52
N MET A 35 8.27 -3.44 8.50
CA MET A 35 6.82 -3.44 8.29
C MET A 35 6.10 -4.18 9.43
N SER A 36 6.61 -5.33 9.89
CA SER A 36 6.05 -6.07 11.04
C SER A 36 6.04 -5.18 12.28
N LYS A 37 7.12 -4.44 12.54
CA LYS A 37 7.21 -3.49 13.66
C LYS A 37 6.24 -2.33 13.51
N ILE A 38 6.17 -1.69 12.34
CA ILE A 38 5.24 -0.56 12.10
C ILE A 38 3.80 -0.99 12.31
N VAL A 39 3.39 -2.11 11.72
CA VAL A 39 1.99 -2.57 11.81
C VAL A 39 1.63 -2.89 13.26
N LYS A 40 2.53 -3.50 14.04
CA LYS A 40 2.33 -3.69 15.48
C LYS A 40 2.24 -2.36 16.24
N CYS A 41 3.09 -1.39 15.93
CA CYS A 41 3.02 -0.07 16.56
C CYS A 41 1.72 0.66 16.23
N LEU A 42 1.24 0.57 14.99
CA LEU A 42 -0.04 1.14 14.57
C LEU A 42 -1.21 0.42 15.25
N ASP A 43 -1.16 -0.90 15.38
CA ASP A 43 -2.16 -1.69 16.10
C ASP A 43 -2.22 -1.32 17.60
N MET A 44 -1.07 -1.08 18.22
CA MET A 44 -1.00 -0.61 19.62
C MET A 44 -1.49 0.84 19.79
N ALA A 45 -1.38 1.65 18.75
CA ALA A 45 -1.88 3.02 18.71
C ALA A 45 -3.34 3.08 18.21
N ASP A 46 -3.98 1.92 17.96
CA ASP A 46 -5.33 1.87 17.46
C ASP A 46 -6.30 2.39 18.54
N THR A 47 -7.13 3.36 18.16
CA THR A 47 -8.09 4.01 19.05
C THR A 47 -9.49 3.93 18.47
N GLU A 48 -10.49 4.29 19.25
CA GLU A 48 -11.88 4.44 18.78
C GLU A 48 -12.03 5.48 17.66
N ARG A 49 -11.02 6.32 17.41
CA ARG A 49 -10.98 7.30 16.31
C ARG A 49 -10.19 6.83 15.09
N SER A 50 -9.68 5.61 15.11
CA SER A 50 -9.06 5.00 13.95
C SER A 50 -10.12 4.45 13.00
N ALA A 51 -9.82 4.46 11.71
CA ALA A 51 -10.64 3.79 10.72
C ALA A 51 -9.78 2.87 9.85
N HIS A 52 -10.33 1.69 9.57
CA HIS A 52 -9.65 0.63 8.83
C HIS A 52 -10.19 0.57 7.41
N VAL A 53 -9.35 0.89 6.43
CA VAL A 53 -9.74 0.91 5.01
C VAL A 53 -9.02 -0.21 4.26
N LYS A 54 -9.78 -1.18 3.74
CA LYS A 54 -9.25 -2.23 2.86
C LYS A 54 -8.89 -1.63 1.49
N TYR A 55 -7.71 -1.96 0.97
CA TYR A 55 -7.21 -1.41 -0.29
C TYR A 55 -8.13 -1.75 -1.47
N GLU A 56 -8.69 -2.96 -1.47
CA GLU A 56 -9.62 -3.46 -2.49
C GLU A 56 -10.92 -2.65 -2.49
N ALA A 57 -11.43 -2.27 -1.31
CA ALA A 57 -12.61 -1.43 -1.19
C ALA A 57 -12.34 -0.01 -1.72
N LEU A 58 -11.21 0.59 -1.32
CA LEU A 58 -10.82 1.93 -1.75
C LEU A 58 -10.59 2.01 -3.27
N THR A 59 -10.02 0.97 -3.86
CA THR A 59 -9.76 0.94 -5.32
C THR A 59 -11.01 0.67 -6.14
N ALA A 60 -11.97 -0.10 -5.60
CA ALA A 60 -13.24 -0.37 -6.28
C ALA A 60 -14.20 0.83 -6.24
N ASP A 61 -14.30 1.51 -5.10
CA ASP A 61 -15.15 2.70 -4.93
C ASP A 61 -14.49 3.73 -3.99
N PRO A 62 -13.59 4.58 -4.52
CA PRO A 62 -12.86 5.53 -3.70
C PRO A 62 -13.76 6.60 -3.08
N VAL A 63 -14.77 7.07 -3.81
CA VAL A 63 -15.68 8.12 -3.33
C VAL A 63 -16.57 7.57 -2.21
N GLY A 64 -17.19 6.41 -2.43
CA GLY A 64 -18.01 5.76 -1.41
C GLY A 64 -17.20 5.37 -0.18
N THR A 65 -15.96 4.90 -0.35
CA THR A 65 -15.07 4.58 0.77
C THR A 65 -14.75 5.81 1.62
N VAL A 66 -14.41 6.96 1.02
CA VAL A 66 -14.15 8.20 1.77
C VAL A 66 -15.43 8.74 2.42
N LYS A 67 -16.57 8.66 1.75
CA LYS A 67 -17.86 9.06 2.32
C LYS A 67 -18.21 8.24 3.57
N ASN A 68 -18.03 6.92 3.51
CA ASN A 68 -18.24 6.03 4.65
C ASN A 68 -17.28 6.33 5.80
N LEU A 69 -16.02 6.66 5.48
CA LEU A 69 -15.03 7.08 6.47
C LEU A 69 -15.49 8.34 7.23
N TYR A 70 -15.94 9.36 6.51
CA TYR A 70 -16.45 10.59 7.13
C TYR A 70 -17.65 10.31 8.04
N MET A 71 -18.60 9.49 7.57
CA MET A 71 -19.75 9.07 8.37
C MET A 71 -19.34 8.31 9.64
N SER A 72 -18.33 7.44 9.57
CA SER A 72 -17.84 6.66 10.72
C SER A 72 -17.14 7.51 11.79
N LEU A 73 -16.63 8.68 11.40
CA LEU A 73 -15.93 9.62 12.27
C LEU A 73 -16.81 10.80 12.71
N ASP A 74 -18.11 10.76 12.41
CA ASP A 74 -19.07 11.85 12.66
C ASP A 74 -18.62 13.18 12.02
N LEU A 75 -18.06 13.10 10.82
CA LEU A 75 -17.60 14.24 10.03
C LEU A 75 -18.57 14.54 8.88
N GLU A 76 -18.73 15.83 8.58
CA GLU A 76 -19.58 16.28 7.49
C GLU A 76 -18.94 16.01 6.12
N PHE A 77 -19.66 15.28 5.26
CA PHE A 77 -19.28 15.04 3.86
C PHE A 77 -20.17 15.87 2.93
N THR A 78 -19.69 17.05 2.55
CA THR A 78 -20.48 18.02 1.77
C THR A 78 -20.59 17.63 0.29
N SER A 79 -21.62 18.13 -0.39
CA SER A 79 -21.79 17.96 -1.84
C SER A 79 -20.67 18.61 -2.66
N GLU A 80 -20.12 19.73 -2.16
CA GLU A 80 -18.96 20.39 -2.78
C GLU A 80 -17.73 19.48 -2.74
N TYR A 81 -17.45 18.89 -1.59
CA TYR A 81 -16.33 17.97 -1.44
C TYR A 81 -16.51 16.70 -2.28
N GLU A 82 -17.73 16.15 -2.32
CA GLU A 82 -18.08 15.01 -3.18
C GLU A 82 -17.75 15.31 -4.65
N SER A 83 -18.13 16.49 -5.15
CA SER A 83 -17.85 16.90 -6.53
C SER A 83 -16.35 17.05 -6.81
N ILE A 84 -15.57 17.58 -5.87
CA ILE A 84 -14.11 17.72 -6.00
C ILE A 84 -13.46 16.33 -6.07
N LEU A 85 -13.87 15.43 -5.18
CA LEU A 85 -13.32 14.08 -5.12
C LEU A 85 -13.66 13.26 -6.37
N GLN A 86 -14.91 13.35 -6.85
CA GLN A 86 -15.32 12.71 -8.11
C GLN A 86 -14.50 13.22 -9.30
N HIS A 87 -14.27 14.54 -9.39
CA HIS A 87 -13.46 15.11 -10.45
C HIS A 87 -12.01 14.63 -10.40
N PHE A 88 -11.42 14.58 -9.19
CA PHE A 88 -10.06 14.06 -8.98
C PHE A 88 -9.95 12.60 -9.41
N VAL A 89 -10.88 11.74 -8.98
CA VAL A 89 -10.88 10.30 -9.33
C VAL A 89 -11.04 10.10 -10.83
N ALA A 90 -11.95 10.84 -11.48
CA ALA A 90 -12.14 10.75 -12.93
C ALA A 90 -10.86 11.11 -13.71
N LYS A 91 -10.16 12.16 -13.28
CA LYS A 91 -8.91 12.59 -13.89
C LYS A 91 -7.78 11.56 -13.69
N ASP A 92 -7.63 11.01 -12.48
CA ASP A 92 -6.61 9.99 -12.19
C ASP A 92 -6.85 8.70 -13.01
N ILE A 93 -8.11 8.27 -13.18
CA ILE A 93 -8.46 7.14 -14.06
C ILE A 93 -8.02 7.42 -15.51
N GLU A 94 -8.30 8.63 -16.02
CA GLU A 94 -7.91 9.03 -17.38
C GLU A 94 -6.38 9.02 -17.55
N GLU A 95 -5.63 9.52 -16.56
CA GLU A 95 -4.16 9.53 -16.56
C GLU A 95 -3.59 8.11 -16.53
N ARG A 96 -4.14 7.22 -15.69
CA ARG A 96 -3.73 5.81 -15.62
C ARG A 96 -3.99 5.08 -16.95
N GLN A 97 -5.11 5.34 -17.60
CA GLN A 97 -5.41 4.78 -18.92
C GLN A 97 -4.42 5.27 -19.99
N LYS A 98 -4.05 6.56 -19.97
CA LYS A 98 -3.03 7.12 -20.87
C LYS A 98 -1.65 6.49 -20.68
N LEU A 99 -1.30 6.15 -19.44
CA LEU A 99 -0.03 5.48 -19.11
C LEU A 99 -0.06 3.99 -19.50
N ALA A 100 -1.16 3.29 -19.23
CA ALA A 100 -1.35 1.89 -19.59
C ALA A 100 -1.28 1.65 -21.11
N GLY A 101 -1.76 2.60 -21.92
CA GLY A 101 -1.65 2.55 -23.38
C GLY A 101 -0.23 2.75 -23.94
N LYS A 102 0.72 3.24 -23.13
CA LYS A 102 2.11 3.52 -23.56
C LYS A 102 3.11 2.46 -23.11
N GLN A 103 2.82 1.72 -22.04
CA GLN A 103 3.67 0.66 -21.52
C GLN A 103 2.80 -0.58 -21.34
N GLY A 104 2.97 -1.57 -22.22
CA GLY A 104 2.24 -2.81 -22.18
C GLY A 104 2.34 -3.51 -20.81
N GLY A 105 1.28 -3.40 -20.02
CA GLY A 105 0.81 -4.41 -19.08
C GLY A 105 1.54 -4.63 -17.76
N ILE A 106 2.78 -4.17 -17.54
CA ILE A 106 3.47 -4.37 -16.26
C ILE A 106 4.27 -3.12 -15.89
N LEU A 107 3.70 -2.26 -15.04
CA LEU A 107 4.35 -1.02 -14.59
C LEU A 107 5.59 -1.32 -13.71
N HIS A 108 5.57 -2.42 -12.94
CA HIS A 108 6.71 -2.90 -12.15
C HIS A 108 6.67 -4.43 -11.97
N SER A 109 7.69 -5.16 -12.43
CA SER A 109 7.86 -6.58 -12.11
C SER A 109 8.78 -6.72 -10.89
N TYR A 110 8.21 -6.72 -9.69
CA TYR A 110 8.91 -7.16 -8.49
C TYR A 110 8.35 -8.53 -8.07
N SER A 111 9.24 -9.47 -7.77
CA SER A 111 8.87 -10.77 -7.18
C SER A 111 9.36 -10.83 -5.74
N ARG A 112 8.72 -11.66 -4.92
CA ARG A 112 9.18 -11.93 -3.56
C ARG A 112 10.58 -12.56 -3.57
N ASP A 113 10.80 -13.46 -4.53
CA ASP A 113 12.04 -14.21 -4.70
C ASP A 113 13.25 -13.30 -4.96
N LYS A 114 13.04 -12.16 -5.64
CA LYS A 114 14.09 -11.15 -5.87
C LYS A 114 14.71 -10.61 -4.58
N PHE A 115 13.92 -10.60 -3.50
CA PHE A 115 14.32 -10.05 -2.20
C PHE A 115 14.48 -11.15 -1.14
N GLY A 116 14.62 -12.41 -1.54
CA GLY A 116 14.78 -13.53 -0.61
C GLY A 116 13.58 -13.76 0.31
N LEU A 117 12.39 -13.26 -0.08
CA LEU A 117 11.17 -13.40 0.71
C LEU A 117 10.37 -14.61 0.22
N CYS A 118 10.08 -15.57 1.10
CA CYS A 118 9.10 -16.62 0.82
C CYS A 118 7.72 -16.29 1.41
N ALA A 119 6.68 -16.93 0.90
CA ALA A 119 5.30 -16.70 1.32
C ALA A 119 5.08 -17.09 2.80
N GLU A 120 5.70 -18.19 3.20
CA GLU A 120 5.63 -18.79 4.52
C GLU A 120 6.19 -17.84 5.58
N LEU A 121 7.32 -17.21 5.28
CA LEU A 121 7.96 -16.25 6.17
C LEU A 121 7.07 -15.02 6.39
N ILE A 122 6.53 -14.45 5.29
CA ILE A 122 5.60 -13.31 5.39
C ILE A 122 4.37 -13.71 6.20
N LYS A 123 3.79 -14.89 5.90
CA LYS A 123 2.61 -15.38 6.61
C LYS A 123 2.88 -15.58 8.09
N SER A 124 4.03 -16.15 8.47
CA SER A 124 4.39 -16.33 9.88
C SER A 124 4.51 -15.01 10.64
N GLU A 125 4.99 -13.94 9.98
CA GLU A 125 5.14 -12.63 10.61
C GLU A 125 3.82 -11.87 10.76
N PHE A 126 2.87 -12.08 9.83
CA PHE A 126 1.62 -11.34 9.77
C PHE A 126 0.36 -12.16 10.08
N SER A 127 0.49 -13.41 10.52
CA SER A 127 -0.67 -14.27 10.83
C SER A 127 -1.60 -13.65 11.86
N TRP A 128 -1.05 -12.95 12.86
CA TRP A 128 -1.84 -12.25 13.88
C TRP A 128 -2.67 -11.10 13.28
N TYR A 129 -2.15 -10.41 12.26
CA TYR A 129 -2.82 -9.31 11.59
C TYR A 129 -3.93 -9.84 10.68
N GLU A 130 -3.68 -10.92 9.94
CA GLU A 130 -4.69 -11.57 9.11
C GLU A 130 -5.89 -12.03 9.95
N GLN A 131 -5.63 -12.66 11.10
CA GLN A 131 -6.68 -13.10 12.03
C GLN A 131 -7.49 -11.95 12.62
N LYS A 132 -6.93 -10.73 12.72
CA LYS A 132 -7.63 -9.58 13.29
C LYS A 132 -8.42 -8.79 12.25
N TYR A 133 -7.89 -8.63 11.03
CA TYR A 133 -8.39 -7.64 10.07
C TYR A 133 -8.82 -8.18 8.69
N VAL A 134 -8.47 -9.43 8.35
CA VAL A 134 -8.71 -9.98 6.99
C VAL A 134 -9.99 -10.82 6.92
N HIS A 135 -10.67 -11.06 8.04
CA HIS A 135 -12.01 -11.62 8.06
C HIS A 135 -13.06 -10.71 7.40
#